data_AF-A0A534N8W3-F1
#
_entry.id   AF-A0A534N8W3-F1
#
_cell.length_a   1.000
_cell.length_b   1.000
_cell.length_c   1.000
_cell.angle_alpha   90.00
_cell.angle_beta   90.00
_cell.angle_gamma   90.00
#
_symmetry.space_group_name_H-M   'P 1'
#
loop_
_entity.id
_entity.type
_entity.pdbx_description
1 polymer ?
#
loop_
_entity_poly.entity_id
_entity_poly.type
_entity_poly.pdbx_seq_one_letter_code
_entity_poly.pdbx_strand_id
1 'polypeptide(L)' 'MQAGERIGARYVLEQRLGLGGMGEVWLAELEGAGAFRRRVVLKVLAPERRGDPRIAAMLADEARVVGALHHP' A
#
# COMPACT_ATOMS: atom_id res chain seq x y z
N MET A 1 3.38 1.26 -11.40
CA MET A 1 2.84 -0.03 -10.93
C MET A 1 1.65 -0.40 -11.79
N GLN A 2 1.31 -1.69 -11.90
CA GLN A 2 0.20 -2.16 -12.74
C GLN A 2 -0.62 -3.28 -12.08
N ALA A 3 -1.86 -3.49 -12.52
CA ALA A 3 -2.68 -4.61 -12.06
C ALA A 3 -1.99 -5.96 -12.32
N GLY A 4 -2.13 -6.89 -11.38
CA GLY A 4 -1.44 -8.19 -11.37
C GLY A 4 0.00 -8.15 -10.82
N GLU A 5 0.60 -6.97 -10.63
CA GLU A 5 1.92 -6.83 -10.02
C GLU A 5 1.88 -7.29 -8.56
N ARG A 6 2.92 -8.00 -8.13
CA ARG A 6 3.06 -8.48 -6.74
C ARG A 6 4.01 -7.60 -5.96
N ILE A 7 3.57 -7.10 -4.81
CA ILE A 7 4.36 -6.32 -3.86
C ILE A 7 4.68 -7.18 -2.64
N GLY A 8 5.98 -7.30 -2.35
CA GLY A 8 6.47 -8.30 -1.38
C GLY A 8 6.08 -9.72 -1.80
N ALA A 9 5.87 -10.61 -0.83
CA ALA A 9 5.45 -11.98 -1.11
C ALA A 9 3.92 -12.16 -1.17
N ARG A 10 3.14 -11.17 -0.71
CA ARG A 10 1.76 -11.41 -0.25
C ARG A 10 0.69 -10.50 -0.85
N TYR A 11 1.05 -9.41 -1.52
CA TYR A 11 0.06 -8.46 -2.01
C TYR A 11 0.02 -8.43 -3.53
N VAL A 12 -1.15 -8.64 -4.13
CA VAL A 12 -1.38 -8.59 -5.58
C VAL A 12 -2.22 -7.36 -5.90
N LEU A 13 -1.72 -6.47 -6.76
CA LEU A 13 -2.48 -5.27 -7.14
C LEU A 13 -3.66 -5.64 -8.04
N GLU A 14 -4.84 -5.12 -7.74
CA GLU A 14 -6.04 -5.31 -8.58
C GLU A 14 -6.31 -4.06 -9.43
N GLN A 15 -6.42 -2.89 -8.80
CA GLN A 15 -6.83 -1.66 -9.47
C GLN A 15 -6.25 -0.44 -8.77
N ARG A 16 -5.81 0.57 -9.53
CA ARG A 16 -5.47 1.88 -8.96
C ARG A 16 -6.75 2.63 -8.60
N LEU A 17 -6.88 2.99 -7.33
CA LEU A 17 -8.02 3.74 -6.81
C LEU A 17 -7.82 5.25 -6.94
N GLY A 18 -6.57 5.72 -6.88
CA GLY A 18 -6.28 7.14 -7.05
C GLY A 18 -4.80 7.48 -6.96
N LEU A 19 -4.53 8.76 -7.25
CA LEU A 19 -3.23 9.40 -7.13
C LEU A 19 -3.39 10.63 -6.23
N GLY A 20 -2.54 10.76 -5.21
CA GLY A 20 -2.48 11.91 -4.33
C GLY A 20 -1.06 12.47 -4.24
N GLY A 21 -0.89 13.57 -3.48
CA GLY A 21 0.39 14.28 -3.40
C GLY A 21 1.58 13.43 -2.91
N MET A 22 1.32 12.45 -2.05
CA MET A 22 2.33 11.57 -1.47
C MET A 22 2.58 10.29 -2.31
N GLY A 23 1.58 9.85 -3.08
CA GLY A 23 1.65 8.55 -3.72
C GLY A 23 0.35 8.06 -4.34
N GLU A 24 0.41 6.81 -4.79
CA GLU A 24 -0.69 6.08 -5.41
C GLU A 24 -1.43 5.23 -4.37
N VAL A 25 -2.74 5.11 -4.52
CA VAL A 25 -3.58 4.23 -3.71
C VAL A 25 -4.13 3.13 -4.60
N TRP A 26 -3.94 1.88 -4.17
CA TRP A 26 -4.29 0.69 -4.92
C TRP A 26 -5.21 -0.23 -4.11
N LEU A 27 -6.23 -0.77 -4.77
CA LEU A 27 -6.89 -1.98 -4.31
C LEU A 27 -5.97 -3.16 -4.59
N ALA A 28 -5.83 -4.04 -3.61
CA ALA A 28 -4.99 -5.23 -3.69
C ALA A 28 -5.63 -6.41 -2.96
N GLU A 29 -5.24 -7.62 -3.34
CA GLU A 29 -5.52 -8.84 -2.61
C GLU A 29 -4.31 -9.21 -1.75
N LEU A 30 -4.52 -9.34 -0.44
CA LEU A 30 -3.57 -9.96 0.50
C LEU A 30 -3.80 -11.48 0.47
N GLU A 31 -2.79 -12.22 0.03
CA GLU A 31 -2.77 -13.68 0.03
C GLU A 31 -1.96 -14.22 1.23
N GLY A 32 -2.51 -15.24 1.88
CA GLY A 32 -1.91 -15.92 3.02
C GLY A 32 -1.98 -17.44 2.91
N ALA A 33 -1.56 -18.13 3.99
CA ALA A 33 -1.62 -19.58 4.06
C ALA A 33 -3.07 -20.10 3.96
N GLY A 34 -3.23 -21.34 3.48
CA GLY A 34 -4.54 -22.01 3.44
C GLY A 34 -5.56 -21.35 2.50
N ALA A 35 -5.11 -20.82 1.37
CA ALA A 35 -5.94 -20.06 0.41
C ALA A 35 -6.61 -18.80 1.00
N PHE A 36 -6.09 -18.27 2.12
CA PHE A 36 -6.56 -17.03 2.69
C PHE A 36 -6.38 -15.87 1.72
N ARG A 37 -7.46 -15.12 1.49
CA ARG A 37 -7.49 -13.92 0.64
C ARG A 37 -8.29 -12.82 1.32
N ARG A 38 -7.76 -11.61 1.32
CA ARG A 38 -8.45 -10.43 1.85
C ARG A 38 -8.18 -9.23 0.96
N ARG A 39 -9.23 -8.52 0.56
CA ARG A 39 -9.08 -7.21 -0.09
C ARG A 39 -8.54 -6.17 0.89
N VAL A 40 -7.52 -5.47 0.46
CA VAL A 40 -6.83 -4.42 1.22
C VAL A 40 -6.55 -3.23 0.31
N VAL A 41 -6.31 -2.07 0.92
CA VAL A 41 -5.82 -0.89 0.22
C VAL A 41 -4.34 -0.74 0.52
N LEU A 42 -3.54 -0.51 -0.52
CA LEU A 42 -2.12 -0.18 -0.41
C LEU A 42 -1.88 1.27 -0.81
N LYS A 43 -1.24 2.03 0.08
CA LYS A 43 -0.68 3.35 -0.23
C LYS A 43 0.80 3.19 -0.53
N VAL A 44 1.22 3.60 -1.72
CA VAL A 44 2.61 3.42 -2.19
C VAL A 44 3.16 4.75 -2.66
N LEU A 45 4.45 5.01 -2.39
CA LEU A 45 5.11 6.24 -2.84
C LEU A 45 5.08 6.35 -4.37
N ALA A 46 4.75 7.57 -4.83
CA ALA A 46 4.83 7.95 -6.23
C ALA A 46 6.25 7.68 -6.77
N PRO A 47 6.42 7.18 -8.01
CA PRO A 47 7.72 6.83 -8.56
C PRO A 47 8.78 7.93 -8.40
N GLU A 48 8.39 9.19 -8.58
CA GLU A 48 9.26 10.37 -8.55
C GLU A 48 9.74 10.72 -7.13
N ARG A 49 9.08 10.17 -6.11
CA ARG A 49 9.44 10.38 -4.69
C ARG A 49 10.19 9.20 -4.08
N ARG A 50 10.33 8.10 -4.82
CA ARG A 50 11.09 6.93 -4.36
C ARG A 50 12.56 7.33 -4.25
N GLY A 51 13.19 6.94 -3.15
CA GLY A 51 14.62 7.21 -2.90
C GLY A 51 14.89 8.41 -1.99
N ASP A 52 13.91 9.27 -1.66
CA ASP A 52 14.06 10.26 -0.59
C ASP A 52 13.74 9.60 0.77
N PRO A 53 14.73 9.41 1.66
CA PRO A 53 14.51 8.76 2.95
C PRO A 53 13.52 9.51 3.84
N ARG A 54 13.39 10.83 3.69
CA ARG A 54 12.45 11.64 4.48
C ARG A 54 11.01 11.33 4.09
N ILE A 55 10.75 11.17 2.79
CA ILE A 55 9.41 10.82 2.30
C ILE A 55 9.03 9.40 2.72
N ALA A 56 10.00 8.47 2.68
CA ALA A 56 9.79 7.12 3.20
C ALA A 56 9.47 7.12 4.70
N ALA A 57 10.18 7.93 5.49
CA ALA A 57 9.91 8.09 6.92
C ALA A 57 8.51 8.65 7.18
N MET A 58 8.08 9.66 6.42
CA MET A 58 6.72 10.21 6.53
C MET A 58 5.64 9.15 6.26
N LEU A 59 5.83 8.28 5.26
CA LEU A 59 4.85 7.22 4.96
C LEU A 59 4.79 6.19 6.10
N ALA A 60 5.96 5.83 6.65
CA ALA A 60 6.06 4.91 7.77
C ALA A 60 5.40 5.49 9.04
N ASP A 61 5.57 6.78 9.30
CA ASP A 61 4.91 7.46 10.43
C ASP A 61 3.39 7.50 10.26
N GLU A 62 2.89 7.80 9.06
CA GLU A 62 1.45 7.73 8.77
C GLU A 62 0.89 6.33 9.04
N ALA A 63 1.56 5.29 8.55
CA ALA A 63 1.17 3.90 8.78
C ALA A 63 1.17 3.53 10.27
N ARG A 64 2.16 4.01 11.03
CA ARG A 64 2.26 3.80 12.48
C ARG A 64 1.09 4.43 13.24
N VAL A 65 0.74 5.67 12.90
CA VAL A 65 -0.37 6.39 13.56
C VAL A 65 -1.71 5.74 13.19
N VAL A 66 -1.97 5.53 11.90
CA VAL A 66 -3.25 4.95 11.42
C VAL A 66 -3.42 3.52 11.93
N GLY A 67 -2.35 2.72 11.95
CA GLY A 67 -2.41 1.34 12.45
C GLY A 67 -2.72 1.21 13.94
N ALA A 68 -2.53 2.28 14.72
CA ALA A 68 -2.90 2.31 16.13
C ALA A 68 -4.38 2.65 16.36
N LEU A 69 -5.08 3.20 15.35
CA LEU A 69 -6.48 3.59 15.46
C LEU A 69 -7.39 2.36 15.29
N HIS A 70 -8.19 2.08 16.33
CA HIS A 70 -9.29 1.13 16.27
C HIS A 70 -10.58 1.87 16.61
N HIS A 71 -11.26 2.38 15.58
CA HIS A 71 -12.56 3.06 15.71
C HIS A 71 -13.48 2.61 14.57
N PRO A 72 -14.80 2.40 14.81
CA PRO A 72 -15.78 2.09 13.77
C PRO A 72 -16.04 3.26 12.81
#